data_AF-A0A0F9N1C0-F1
#
_entry.id   AF-A0A0F9N1C0-F1
#
_cell.length_a   1.000
_cell.length_b   1.000
_cell.length_c   1.000
_cell.angle_alpha   90.00
_cell.angle_beta   90.00
_cell.angle_gamma   90.00
#
_symmetry.space_group_name_H-M   'P 1'
#
loop_
_entity.id
_entity.type
_entity.pdbx_description
1 polymer ?
#
loop_
_entity_poly.entity_id
_entity_poly.type
_entity_poly.pdbx_seq_one_letter_code
_entity_poly.pdbx_strand_id
1 'polypeptide(L)'
;MPGGLVKVCFVMYVRGNIEYGINNFVDNTDGTISDNATGLMWSKADSGTGMNWEDALAWVQVKNIENYLGNDDWRLPNIKELQSIVNYSRAPDITDSAAIDPIFETTELTTDDFPYDNGIYGYYWSSTSHFEGAGADHACYIAFGEALGYMNYGGEIVLQDVHGAGCQRSDPKSGDPT
;
A
#
# COMPACT_ATOMS: atom_id res chain seq x y z
N MET A 1 -37.30 30.64 -1.87
CA MET A 1 -36.14 29.72 -1.82
C MET A 1 -36.19 28.85 -3.07
N PRO A 2 -35.42 29.13 -4.14
CA PRO A 2 -35.44 28.30 -5.34
C PRO A 2 -34.39 27.18 -5.27
N GLY A 3 -34.76 25.97 -5.72
CA GLY A 3 -33.82 25.09 -6.44
C GLY A 3 -33.37 23.77 -5.81
N GLY A 4 -34.04 23.22 -4.79
CA GLY A 4 -33.71 21.87 -4.31
C GLY A 4 -34.16 20.78 -5.29
N LEU A 5 -33.29 20.32 -6.18
CA LEU A 5 -33.55 19.13 -7.01
C LEU A 5 -33.48 17.88 -6.13
N VAL A 6 -34.51 17.05 -6.17
CA VAL A 6 -34.51 15.71 -5.59
C VAL A 6 -33.47 14.88 -6.34
N LYS A 7 -32.37 14.52 -5.67
CA LYS A 7 -31.39 13.58 -6.23
C LYS A 7 -31.83 12.16 -5.91
N VAL A 8 -32.07 11.37 -6.94
CA VAL A 8 -32.24 9.92 -6.80
C VAL A 8 -30.85 9.31 -6.75
N CYS A 9 -30.45 8.81 -5.58
CA CYS A 9 -29.24 8.03 -5.41
C CYS A 9 -29.59 6.55 -5.53
N PHE A 10 -28.88 5.82 -6.39
CA PHE A 10 -28.94 4.37 -6.43
C PHE A 10 -27.80 3.83 -5.57
N VAL A 11 -28.14 3.02 -4.57
CA VAL A 11 -27.16 2.22 -3.84
C VAL A 11 -27.18 0.80 -4.39
N MET A 12 -26.02 0.31 -4.84
CA MET A 12 -25.85 -1.10 -5.15
C MET A 12 -25.39 -1.81 -3.87
N TYR A 13 -26.25 -2.65 -3.29
CA TYR A 13 -25.84 -3.56 -2.23
C TYR A 13 -25.11 -4.75 -2.86
N VAL A 14 -23.78 -4.74 -2.85
CA VAL A 14 -22.93 -5.90 -3.23
C VAL A 14 -22.84 -6.93 -2.09
N ARG A 15 -23.97 -7.29 -1.48
CA ARG A 15 -24.02 -8.43 -0.55
C ARG A 15 -24.30 -9.71 -1.33
N GLY A 16 -23.46 -10.73 -1.14
CA GLY A 16 -23.65 -12.08 -1.67
C GLY A 16 -22.55 -12.58 -2.60
N ASN A 17 -21.68 -11.71 -3.11
CA ASN A 17 -20.46 -12.16 -3.77
C ASN A 17 -19.38 -12.43 -2.71
N ILE A 18 -19.32 -13.67 -2.24
CA ILE A 18 -18.27 -14.11 -1.30
C ILE A 18 -16.89 -14.19 -1.97
N GLU A 19 -16.83 -14.25 -3.30
CA GLU A 19 -15.59 -14.33 -4.07
C GLU A 19 -14.95 -12.95 -4.27
N TYR A 20 -15.73 -11.86 -4.14
CA TYR A 20 -15.19 -10.50 -4.25
C TYR A 20 -14.20 -10.23 -3.12
N GLY A 21 -12.94 -10.01 -3.49
CA GLY A 21 -11.85 -9.80 -2.53
C GLY A 21 -11.23 -11.09 -1.99
N ILE A 22 -11.57 -12.27 -2.53
CA ILE A 22 -10.78 -13.48 -2.32
C ILE A 22 -9.65 -13.49 -3.35
N ASN A 23 -8.43 -13.22 -2.88
CA ASN A 23 -7.23 -13.37 -3.70
C ASN A 23 -6.97 -14.83 -4.03
N ASN A 24 -6.39 -15.09 -5.20
CA ASN A 24 -5.99 -16.43 -5.62
C ASN A 24 -4.54 -16.39 -6.10
N PHE A 25 -3.64 -16.37 -5.11
CA PHE A 25 -2.20 -16.28 -5.31
C PHE A 25 -1.58 -17.66 -5.61
N VAL A 26 -0.69 -17.70 -6.60
CA VAL A 26 0.10 -18.87 -6.96
C VAL A 26 1.56 -18.44 -7.06
N ASP A 27 2.43 -19.05 -6.24
CA ASP A 27 3.89 -18.87 -6.34
C ASP A 27 4.38 -19.58 -7.61
N ASN A 28 5.00 -18.83 -8.51
CA ASN A 28 5.53 -19.36 -9.77
C ASN A 28 6.92 -19.99 -9.59
N THR A 29 7.50 -19.92 -8.38
CA THR A 29 8.83 -20.44 -8.00
C THR A 29 10.02 -19.79 -8.72
N ASP A 30 9.78 -18.66 -9.39
CA ASP A 30 10.76 -17.86 -10.13
C ASP A 30 10.95 -16.45 -9.53
N GLY A 31 10.37 -16.20 -8.35
CA GLY A 31 10.34 -14.89 -7.72
C GLY A 31 9.10 -14.05 -8.04
N THR A 32 8.15 -14.59 -8.81
CA THR A 32 6.86 -13.95 -9.11
C THR A 32 5.67 -14.69 -8.50
N ILE A 33 4.57 -13.97 -8.28
CA ILE A 33 3.29 -14.49 -7.81
C ILE A 33 2.22 -14.14 -8.83
N SER A 34 1.47 -15.14 -9.28
CA SER A 34 0.28 -14.94 -10.11
C SER A 34 -0.94 -14.70 -9.21
N ASP A 35 -1.67 -13.61 -9.42
CA ASP A 35 -2.97 -13.37 -8.79
C ASP A 35 -4.09 -13.65 -9.80
N ASN A 36 -4.64 -14.87 -9.74
CA ASN A 36 -5.70 -15.31 -10.66
C ASN A 36 -7.03 -14.58 -10.43
N ALA A 37 -7.22 -13.86 -9.32
CA ALA A 37 -8.44 -13.11 -9.06
C ALA A 37 -8.47 -11.78 -9.85
N THR A 38 -7.31 -11.15 -10.03
CA THR A 38 -7.17 -9.87 -10.74
C THR A 38 -6.55 -10.00 -12.12
N GLY A 39 -5.88 -11.13 -12.40
CA GLY A 39 -5.08 -11.34 -13.60
C GLY A 39 -3.73 -10.61 -13.57
N LEU A 40 -3.31 -10.11 -12.41
CA LEU A 40 -2.02 -9.45 -12.21
C LEU A 40 -0.93 -10.47 -11.84
N MET A 41 0.31 -10.05 -12.05
CA MET A 41 1.50 -10.71 -11.53
C MET A 41 2.24 -9.73 -10.62
N TRP A 42 2.76 -10.25 -9.51
CA TRP A 42 3.48 -9.47 -8.51
C TRP A 42 4.92 -9.99 -8.39
N SER A 43 5.87 -9.10 -8.10
CA SER A 43 7.15 -9.54 -7.55
C SER A 43 6.91 -10.10 -6.14
N LYS A 44 7.55 -11.21 -5.81
CA LYS A 44 7.40 -11.84 -4.50
C LYS A 44 8.05 -11.01 -3.39
N ALA A 45 9.25 -10.50 -3.68
CA ALA A 45 9.98 -9.60 -2.80
C ALA A 45 9.67 -8.13 -3.12
N ASP A 46 9.78 -7.29 -2.10
CA ASP A 46 9.74 -5.84 -2.24
C ASP A 46 11.11 -5.24 -2.62
N SER A 47 11.21 -3.91 -2.60
CA SER A 47 12.44 -3.18 -2.95
C SER A 47 13.58 -3.36 -1.94
N GLY A 48 13.32 -3.89 -0.74
CA GLY A 48 14.30 -4.03 0.34
C GLY A 48 14.70 -2.73 1.03
N THR A 49 14.34 -1.58 0.47
CA THR A 49 14.72 -0.25 0.98
C THR A 49 13.61 0.76 0.77
N GLY A 50 13.47 1.70 1.72
CA GLY A 50 12.60 2.86 1.59
C GLY A 50 13.05 3.80 0.48
N MET A 51 12.07 4.43 -0.18
CA MET A 51 12.28 5.32 -1.33
C MET A 51 11.16 6.35 -1.38
N ASN A 52 11.45 7.55 -1.89
CA ASN A 52 10.39 8.49 -2.25
C ASN A 52 9.67 7.99 -3.53
N TRP A 53 8.59 8.67 -3.91
CA TRP A 53 7.78 8.23 -5.05
C TRP A 53 8.49 8.33 -6.40
N GLU A 54 9.32 9.35 -6.62
CA GLU A 54 10.13 9.50 -7.85
C GLU A 54 11.16 8.37 -7.98
N ASP A 55 11.86 8.05 -6.88
CA ASP A 55 12.81 6.95 -6.82
C ASP A 55 12.12 5.59 -7.04
N ALA A 56 10.88 5.42 -6.55
CA ALA A 56 10.07 4.23 -6.82
C ALA A 56 9.72 4.06 -8.29
N LEU A 57 9.35 5.15 -8.97
CA LEU A 57 9.14 5.13 -10.42
C LEU A 57 10.43 4.79 -11.16
N ALA A 58 11.54 5.44 -10.79
CA ALA A 58 12.84 5.20 -11.41
C ALA A 58 13.30 3.74 -11.20
N TRP A 59 13.12 3.20 -10.01
CA TRP A 59 13.44 1.81 -9.67
C TRP A 59 12.72 0.83 -10.60
N VAL A 60 11.42 1.02 -10.81
CA VAL A 60 10.63 0.19 -11.74
C VAL A 60 11.17 0.29 -13.17
N GLN A 61 11.53 1.49 -13.64
CA GLN A 61 12.09 1.64 -14.99
C GLN A 61 13.42 0.89 -15.14
N VAL A 62 14.27 0.93 -14.11
CA VAL A 62 15.51 0.16 -14.08
C VAL A 62 15.22 -1.35 -14.12
N LYS A 63 14.23 -1.84 -13.36
CA LYS A 63 13.83 -3.25 -13.37
C LYS A 63 13.34 -3.72 -14.74
N ASN A 64 12.66 -2.86 -15.48
CA ASN A 64 12.26 -3.18 -16.86
C ASN A 64 13.47 -3.27 -17.80
N ILE A 65 14.43 -2.35 -17.69
CA ILE A 65 15.67 -2.39 -18.49
C ILE A 65 16.49 -3.65 -18.17
N GLU A 66 16.48 -4.09 -16.91
CA GLU A 66 17.18 -5.30 -16.44
C GLU A 66 16.47 -6.61 -16.83
N ASN A 67 15.26 -6.55 -17.42
CA ASN A 67 14.39 -7.71 -17.64
C ASN A 67 14.18 -8.51 -16.33
N TYR A 68 13.90 -7.77 -15.24
CA TYR A 68 13.80 -8.30 -13.89
C TYR A 68 12.77 -9.43 -13.82
N LEU A 69 13.18 -10.57 -13.24
CA LEU A 69 12.37 -11.80 -13.18
C LEU A 69 11.83 -12.24 -14.56
N GLY A 70 12.55 -11.95 -15.63
CA GLY A 70 12.17 -12.34 -16.99
C GLY A 70 11.09 -11.45 -17.64
N ASN A 71 10.72 -10.33 -17.02
CA ASN A 71 9.70 -9.41 -17.51
C ASN A 71 10.23 -7.96 -17.60
N ASP A 72 9.68 -7.18 -18.53
CA ASP A 72 10.08 -5.80 -18.83
C ASP A 72 8.92 -4.79 -18.80
N ASP A 73 7.76 -5.21 -18.27
CA ASP A 73 6.52 -4.44 -18.18
C ASP A 73 6.06 -4.16 -16.73
N TRP A 74 7.00 -4.22 -15.77
CA TRP A 74 6.75 -3.85 -14.38
C TRP A 74 6.28 -2.40 -14.26
N ARG A 75 5.39 -2.16 -13.31
CA ARG A 75 4.85 -0.85 -12.97
C ARG A 75 4.55 -0.76 -11.48
N LEU A 76 4.49 0.47 -10.95
CA LEU A 76 3.82 0.66 -9.67
C LEU A 76 2.34 0.28 -9.81
N PRO A 77 1.78 -0.50 -8.86
CA PRO A 77 0.35 -0.80 -8.85
C PRO A 77 -0.44 0.50 -8.69
N ASN A 78 -1.68 0.55 -9.18
CA ASN A 78 -2.59 1.61 -8.76
C ASN A 78 -3.10 1.32 -7.33
N ILE A 79 -3.69 2.32 -6.67
CA ILE A 79 -4.02 2.19 -5.25
C ILE A 79 -5.04 1.09 -4.95
N LYS A 80 -5.93 0.78 -5.91
CA LYS A 80 -6.93 -0.30 -5.74
C LYS A 80 -6.32 -1.67 -5.90
N GLU A 81 -5.35 -1.82 -6.79
CA GLU A 81 -4.57 -3.07 -6.93
C GLU A 81 -3.77 -3.32 -5.67
N LEU A 82 -3.10 -2.28 -5.14
CA LEU A 82 -2.36 -2.40 -3.89
C LEU A 82 -3.28 -2.70 -2.70
N GLN A 83 -4.46 -2.09 -2.65
CA GLN A 83 -5.45 -2.40 -1.62
C GLN A 83 -6.04 -3.81 -1.75
N SER A 84 -6.06 -4.39 -2.96
CA SER A 84 -6.60 -5.74 -3.18
C SER A 84 -5.75 -6.83 -2.55
N ILE A 85 -4.45 -6.60 -2.36
CA ILE A 85 -3.54 -7.58 -1.74
C ILE A 85 -3.41 -7.39 -0.21
N VAL A 86 -4.13 -6.43 0.39
CA VAL A 86 -4.18 -6.26 1.85
C VAL A 86 -4.95 -7.41 2.48
N ASN A 87 -4.35 -8.03 3.49
CA ASN A 87 -4.98 -9.07 4.30
C ASN A 87 -5.40 -8.51 5.66
N TYR A 88 -6.66 -8.07 5.78
CA TYR A 88 -7.22 -7.50 7.01
C TYR A 88 -7.41 -8.48 8.18
N SER A 89 -7.08 -9.77 8.00
CA SER A 89 -6.98 -10.72 9.12
C SER A 89 -5.61 -10.70 9.82
N ARG A 90 -4.67 -9.90 9.30
CA ARG A 90 -3.28 -9.80 9.75
C ARG A 90 -2.93 -8.34 10.02
N ALA A 91 -2.15 -8.13 11.06
CA ALA A 91 -1.60 -6.82 11.42
C ALA A 91 -0.47 -7.04 12.44
N PRO A 92 0.46 -6.08 12.60
CA PRO A 92 1.53 -6.17 13.60
C PRO A 92 1.02 -6.47 15.01
N ASP A 93 -0.02 -5.77 15.46
CA ASP A 93 -0.61 -5.88 16.80
C ASP A 93 -1.47 -7.14 17.03
N ILE A 94 -1.89 -7.82 15.95
CA ILE A 94 -2.75 -9.01 16.02
C ILE A 94 -1.98 -10.31 15.75
N THR A 95 -1.13 -10.31 14.73
CA THR A 95 -0.48 -11.51 14.19
C THR A 95 1.04 -11.41 14.12
N ASP A 96 1.65 -10.34 14.63
CA ASP A 96 3.10 -10.10 14.58
C ASP A 96 3.64 -10.24 13.14
N SER A 97 2.90 -9.64 12.19
CA SER A 97 3.21 -9.73 10.76
C SER A 97 2.60 -8.59 9.96
N ALA A 98 3.14 -8.34 8.76
CA ALA A 98 2.54 -7.46 7.78
C ALA A 98 1.10 -7.88 7.43
N ALA A 99 0.26 -6.90 7.10
CA ALA A 99 -1.12 -7.07 6.64
C ALA A 99 -1.20 -7.54 5.18
N ILE A 100 -0.46 -8.60 4.83
CA ILE A 100 -0.42 -9.24 3.51
C ILE A 100 -0.33 -10.76 3.66
N ASP A 101 -0.68 -11.49 2.60
CA ASP A 101 -0.50 -12.94 2.57
C ASP A 101 0.98 -13.34 2.72
N PRO A 102 1.34 -14.34 3.56
CA PRO A 102 2.72 -14.80 3.75
C PRO A 102 3.42 -15.35 2.51
N ILE A 103 2.72 -15.52 1.40
CA ILE A 103 3.34 -15.82 0.11
C ILE A 103 4.26 -14.67 -0.37
N PHE A 104 4.01 -13.43 0.08
CA PHE A 104 4.86 -12.27 -0.20
C PHE A 104 6.01 -12.16 0.81
N GLU A 105 7.17 -11.72 0.34
CA GLU A 105 8.34 -11.42 1.14
C GLU A 105 8.38 -9.91 1.44
N THR A 106 8.00 -9.54 2.67
CA THR A 106 8.01 -8.15 3.13
C THR A 106 9.24 -7.87 3.97
N THR A 107 9.94 -6.78 3.66
CA THR A 107 11.07 -6.31 4.46
C THR A 107 10.57 -5.75 5.79
N GLU A 108 11.06 -6.29 6.90
CA GLU A 108 10.87 -5.73 8.24
C GLU A 108 11.87 -4.59 8.44
N LEU A 109 11.37 -3.44 8.89
CA LEU A 109 12.18 -2.25 9.12
C LEU A 109 12.72 -2.28 10.56
N THR A 110 14.02 -2.06 10.71
CA THR A 110 14.68 -2.08 12.03
C THR A 110 14.62 -0.72 12.72
N THR A 111 14.74 -0.75 14.05
CA THR A 111 14.57 0.34 15.04
C THR A 111 15.40 1.62 14.88
N ASP A 112 16.26 1.74 13.89
CA ASP A 112 17.10 2.94 13.75
C ASP A 112 16.27 4.20 13.46
N ASP A 113 15.03 4.02 12.96
CA ASP A 113 14.08 5.10 12.66
C ASP A 113 12.89 5.20 13.63
N PHE A 114 12.67 4.22 14.52
CA PHE A 114 11.46 4.14 15.36
C PHE A 114 11.72 3.52 16.75
N PRO A 115 11.07 4.01 17.82
CA PRO A 115 11.30 3.58 19.19
C PRO A 115 10.72 2.19 19.54
N TYR A 116 10.22 1.43 18.56
CA TYR A 116 9.53 0.15 18.76
C TYR A 116 10.30 -0.98 18.06
N ASP A 117 10.54 -2.07 18.80
CA ASP A 117 11.44 -3.16 18.38
C ASP A 117 10.85 -4.08 17.30
N ASN A 118 9.53 -4.16 17.15
CA ASN A 118 8.88 -5.18 16.31
C ASN A 118 7.68 -4.60 15.53
N GLY A 119 7.36 -5.17 14.37
CA GLY A 119 6.09 -4.94 13.68
C GLY A 119 6.07 -3.80 12.66
N ILE A 120 7.22 -3.22 12.34
CA ILE A 120 7.33 -2.15 11.35
C ILE A 120 7.59 -2.77 9.98
N TYR A 121 6.60 -2.67 9.12
CA TYR A 121 6.69 -3.11 7.73
C TYR A 121 6.57 -1.94 6.78
N GLY A 122 7.08 -2.12 5.57
CA GLY A 122 7.11 -1.08 4.54
C GLY A 122 5.74 -0.51 4.19
N TYR A 123 5.78 0.74 3.72
CA TYR A 123 4.70 1.37 2.99
C TYR A 123 4.98 1.22 1.50
N TYR A 124 3.99 0.83 0.71
CA TYR A 124 4.20 0.61 -0.72
C TYR A 124 3.51 1.68 -1.55
N TRP A 125 4.28 2.31 -2.41
CA TRP A 125 3.79 3.36 -3.31
C TRP A 125 2.85 2.81 -4.38
N SER A 126 1.85 3.62 -4.71
CA SER A 126 1.03 3.42 -5.89
C SER A 126 1.35 4.43 -6.99
N SER A 127 0.96 4.11 -8.22
CA SER A 127 0.94 5.07 -9.34
C SER A 127 -0.22 6.07 -9.25
N THR A 128 -1.10 5.96 -8.24
CA THR A 128 -2.27 6.83 -8.09
C THR A 128 -1.88 8.13 -7.41
N SER A 129 -2.25 9.24 -8.05
CA SER A 129 -2.06 10.56 -7.45
C SER A 129 -3.17 10.86 -6.45
N HIS A 130 -2.81 11.42 -5.29
CA HIS A 130 -3.79 12.03 -4.40
C HIS A 130 -4.02 13.47 -4.88
N PHE A 131 -5.25 13.76 -5.29
CA PHE A 131 -5.64 15.11 -5.68
C PHE A 131 -6.19 15.83 -4.46
N GLU A 132 -5.44 16.80 -3.95
CA GLU A 132 -5.85 17.66 -2.83
C GLU A 132 -5.78 19.13 -3.24
N GLY A 133 -6.85 19.89 -2.98
CA GLY A 133 -6.93 21.31 -3.35
C GLY A 133 -6.77 21.56 -4.86
N ALA A 134 -5.66 22.18 -5.25
CA ALA A 134 -5.38 22.60 -6.63
C ALA A 134 -4.35 21.73 -7.37
N GLY A 135 -3.89 20.61 -6.79
CA GLY A 135 -2.78 19.82 -7.34
C GLY A 135 -2.91 18.31 -7.15
N ALA A 136 -2.14 17.59 -7.95
CA ALA A 136 -1.87 16.16 -7.83
C ALA A 136 -0.37 15.94 -7.59
N ASP A 137 0.18 16.71 -6.65
CA ASP A 137 1.58 16.70 -6.23
C ASP A 137 1.89 15.63 -5.17
N HIS A 138 0.87 14.90 -4.70
CA HIS A 138 1.00 13.76 -3.79
C HIS A 138 0.68 12.44 -4.50
N ALA A 139 1.26 11.36 -4.00
CA ALA A 139 0.94 10.00 -4.43
C ALA A 139 0.37 9.18 -3.27
N CYS A 140 -0.56 8.27 -3.56
CA CYS A 140 -1.11 7.38 -2.55
C CYS A 140 -0.18 6.19 -2.30
N TYR A 141 -0.17 5.69 -1.08
CA TYR A 141 0.45 4.43 -0.69
C TYR A 141 -0.45 3.67 0.30
N ILE A 142 -0.18 2.38 0.49
CA ILE A 142 -0.79 1.56 1.54
C ILE A 142 0.28 1.19 2.56
N ALA A 143 -0.03 1.34 3.84
CA ALA A 143 0.81 0.83 4.93
C ALA A 143 0.48 -0.64 5.19
N PHE A 144 1.47 -1.53 5.16
CA PHE A 144 1.27 -2.94 5.51
C PHE A 144 1.74 -3.28 6.93
N GLY A 145 2.46 -2.36 7.58
CA GLY A 145 2.73 -2.37 9.01
C GLY A 145 1.95 -1.27 9.74
N GLU A 146 2.42 -0.90 10.92
CA GLU A 146 1.88 0.23 11.68
C GLU A 146 1.96 1.54 10.89
N ALA A 147 0.94 2.38 10.98
CA ALA A 147 0.88 3.66 10.29
C ALA A 147 1.11 4.79 11.29
N LEU A 148 2.37 5.02 11.60
CA LEU A 148 2.78 5.90 12.69
C LEU A 148 2.50 7.39 12.38
N GLY A 149 2.16 8.13 13.45
CA GLY A 149 1.96 9.58 13.43
C GLY A 149 2.14 10.20 14.81
N TYR A 150 2.59 11.45 14.84
CA TYR A 150 2.75 12.22 16.07
C TYR A 150 1.43 12.87 16.48
N MET A 151 0.91 12.50 17.65
CA MET A 151 -0.35 13.01 18.21
C MET A 151 -0.09 13.93 19.40
N ASN A 152 -0.80 15.05 19.47
CA ASN A 152 -0.69 16.02 20.57
C ASN A 152 -1.82 15.82 21.60
N TYR A 153 -1.46 15.34 22.78
CA TYR A 153 -2.35 15.15 23.92
C TYR A 153 -2.16 16.25 24.96
N GLY A 154 -2.58 17.47 24.63
CA GLY A 154 -2.54 18.59 25.58
C GLY A 154 -1.14 19.08 25.90
N GLY A 155 -0.21 19.02 24.94
CA GLY A 155 1.18 19.45 25.07
C GLY A 155 2.19 18.30 25.07
N GLU A 156 1.73 17.06 25.25
CA GLU A 156 2.54 15.86 25.09
C GLU A 156 2.46 15.36 23.64
N ILE A 157 3.61 15.22 22.97
CA ILE A 157 3.71 14.66 21.62
C ILE A 157 4.04 13.18 21.77
N VAL A 158 3.14 12.33 21.30
CA VAL A 158 3.27 10.87 21.36
C VAL A 158 3.30 10.32 19.94
N LEU A 159 4.32 9.53 19.61
CA LEU A 159 4.31 8.72 18.41
C LEU A 159 3.43 7.50 18.66
N GLN A 160 2.48 7.23 17.77
CA GLN A 160 1.62 6.06 17.88
C GLN A 160 1.13 5.65 16.49
N ASP A 161 0.65 4.41 16.39
CA ASP A 161 -0.13 4.01 15.22
C ASP A 161 -1.47 4.76 15.21
N VAL A 162 -1.67 5.60 14.19
CA VAL A 162 -2.85 6.47 14.09
C VAL A 162 -3.89 5.93 13.10
N HIS A 163 -3.53 4.96 12.28
CA HIS A 163 -4.40 4.46 11.20
C HIS A 163 -4.48 2.93 11.09
N GLY A 164 -3.49 2.19 11.58
CA GLY A 164 -3.43 0.75 11.45
C GLY A 164 -2.86 0.27 10.11
N ALA A 165 -2.51 -1.01 10.08
CA ALA A 165 -2.14 -1.71 8.87
C ALA A 165 -3.33 -1.81 7.88
N GLY A 166 -3.03 -1.71 6.59
CA GLY A 166 -3.99 -1.63 5.50
C GLY A 166 -4.53 -0.23 5.22
N CYS A 167 -4.08 0.80 5.96
CA CYS A 167 -4.53 2.17 5.72
C CYS A 167 -3.96 2.75 4.42
N GLN A 168 -4.77 3.58 3.75
CA GLN A 168 -4.31 4.41 2.64
C GLN A 168 -3.87 5.78 3.17
N ARG A 169 -2.68 6.19 2.77
CA ARG A 169 -2.13 7.53 3.03
C ARG A 169 -1.55 8.11 1.75
N SER A 170 -0.99 9.30 1.83
CA SER A 170 -0.33 9.96 0.71
C SER A 170 0.75 10.89 1.19
N ASP A 171 1.85 10.96 0.44
CA ASP A 171 2.96 11.88 0.68
C ASP A 171 3.37 12.56 -0.64
N PRO A 172 4.15 13.65 -0.59
CA PRO A 172 4.61 14.36 -1.77
C PRO A 172 5.34 13.46 -2.76
N LYS A 173 5.14 13.71 -4.06
CA LYS A 173 5.79 12.95 -5.14
C LYS A 173 7.29 13.20 -5.22
N SER A 174 7.75 14.34 -4.73
CA SER A 174 9.12 14.82 -4.84
C SER A 174 9.58 15.42 -3.53
N GLY A 175 10.89 15.36 -3.28
CA GLY A 175 11.49 15.92 -2.07
C GLY A 175 11.53 14.91 -0.92
N ASP A 176 11.60 15.43 0.29
CA ASP A 176 11.68 14.64 1.52
C ASP A 176 10.26 14.46 2.11
N PRO A 177 9.75 13.22 2.22
CA PRO A 177 8.45 12.94 2.81
C PRO A 177 8.47 12.93 4.36
N THR A 178 9.61 13.21 5.01
CA THR A 178 9.76 13.19 6.49
C THR A 178 9.10 14.34 7.23
#